data_AF-A0A8T4ZC95-F1
#
_entry.id   AF-A0A8T4ZC95-F1
#
_cell.length_a   1.000
_cell.length_b   1.000
_cell.length_c   1.000
_cell.angle_alpha   90.00
_cell.angle_beta   90.00
_cell.angle_gamma   90.00
#
_symmetry.space_group_name_H-M   'P 1'
#
loop_
_entity.id
_entity.type
_entity.pdbx_description
1 polymer ?
#
loop_
_entity_poly.entity_id
_entity_poly.type
_entity_poly.pdbx_seq_one_letter_code
_entity_poly.pdbx_strand_id
1 'polypeptide(L)'
;MRAIENKFPSLRRNLPILSPSGGDLYRVEPASGVCEVILYSPKREIALEDLCVPNIKKIINLRQEKTNQLEKKPYVKYIFIFENRGEAIGVTKNHPHGQVYAYPFILPFILKRLEESRKYFKEKRKSGLSP
;
A
#
# COMPACT_ATOMS: atom_id res chain seq x y z
N MET A 1 3.91 16.61 -7.75
CA MET A 1 3.49 15.28 -7.23
C MET A 1 2.91 15.50 -5.85
N ARG A 2 1.85 14.77 -5.51
CA ARG A 2 1.25 14.85 -4.17
C ARG A 2 0.51 13.56 -3.84
N ALA A 3 0.40 13.26 -2.55
CA ALA A 3 -0.52 12.25 -2.04
C ALA A 3 -1.83 12.91 -1.62
N ILE A 4 -2.95 12.31 -1.98
CA ILE A 4 -4.29 12.74 -1.57
C ILE A 4 -5.06 11.55 -1.01
N GLU A 5 -6.03 11.80 -0.14
CA GLU A 5 -6.91 10.75 0.36
C GLU A 5 -7.72 10.12 -0.77
N ASN A 6 -7.82 8.79 -0.76
CA ASN A 6 -8.65 8.08 -1.71
C ASN A 6 -10.13 8.43 -1.47
N LYS A 7 -10.83 8.83 -2.53
CA LYS A 7 -12.27 9.17 -2.47
C LYS A 7 -13.15 7.97 -2.09
N PHE A 8 -12.70 6.75 -2.41
CA PHE A 8 -13.39 5.50 -2.10
C PHE A 8 -12.41 4.58 -1.34
N PRO A 9 -12.10 4.90 -0.09
CA PRO A 9 -11.05 4.21 0.64
C PRO A 9 -11.56 2.86 1.19
N SER A 10 -10.78 1.79 0.98
CA SER A 10 -11.06 0.48 1.56
C SER A 10 -10.85 0.45 3.09
N LEU A 11 -10.04 1.37 3.62
CA LEU A 11 -9.76 1.55 5.04
C LEU A 11 -9.95 3.02 5.41
N ARG A 12 -10.51 3.30 6.59
CA ARG A 12 -10.79 4.69 7.01
C ARG A 12 -10.01 5.07 8.26
N ARG A 13 -9.61 6.34 8.36
CA ARG A 13 -8.95 6.89 9.57
C ARG A 13 -9.93 6.97 10.73
N ASN A 14 -11.17 7.39 10.43
CA ASN A 14 -12.27 7.47 11.38
C ASN A 14 -13.36 6.55 10.88
N LEU A 15 -13.65 5.49 11.66
CA LEU A 15 -14.75 4.60 11.36
C LEU A 15 -16.05 5.13 11.98
N PRO A 16 -17.20 4.90 11.34
CA PRO A 16 -18.47 5.10 12.01
C PRO A 16 -18.55 4.18 13.24
N ILE A 17 -19.25 4.64 14.28
CA ILE A 17 -19.37 3.96 15.58
C ILE A 17 -19.99 2.54 15.44
N LEU A 18 -20.68 2.28 14.33
CA LEU A 18 -21.27 1.00 14.00
C LEU A 18 -20.20 0.03 13.47
N SER A 19 -19.58 -0.72 14.37
CA SER A 19 -18.87 -1.95 14.01
C SER A 19 -19.88 -3.11 14.02
N PRO A 20 -20.03 -3.89 12.94
CA PRO A 20 -20.77 -5.14 13.02
C PRO A 20 -20.15 -6.01 14.10
N SER A 21 -20.96 -6.56 15.00
CA SER A 21 -20.47 -7.56 15.95
C SER A 21 -20.16 -8.85 15.20
N GLY A 22 -19.02 -9.47 15.48
CA GLY A 22 -18.76 -10.85 15.07
C GLY A 22 -19.80 -11.82 15.64
N GLY A 23 -19.83 -13.03 15.10
CA GLY A 23 -20.64 -14.13 15.62
C GLY A 23 -19.75 -15.31 16.02
N ASP A 24 -20.36 -16.39 16.48
CA ASP A 24 -19.63 -17.58 16.97
C ASP A 24 -18.69 -18.20 15.90
N LEU A 25 -19.04 -18.05 14.63
CA LEU A 25 -18.30 -18.62 13.49
C LEU A 25 -17.31 -17.64 12.84
N TYR A 26 -17.42 -16.33 13.09
CA TYR A 26 -16.64 -15.33 12.37
C TYR A 26 -16.30 -14.12 13.22
N ARG A 27 -15.08 -13.61 13.02
CA ARG A 27 -14.59 -12.39 13.64
C ARG A 27 -14.76 -11.22 12.68
N VAL A 28 -15.14 -10.08 13.23
CA VAL A 28 -15.18 -8.80 12.51
C VAL A 28 -14.24 -7.85 13.24
N GLU A 29 -13.40 -7.18 12.48
CA GLU A 29 -12.50 -6.14 13.00
C GLU A 29 -12.78 -4.83 12.27
N PRO A 30 -12.63 -3.69 12.95
CA PRO A 30 -12.78 -2.38 12.31
C PRO A 30 -11.79 -2.22 11.14
N ALA A 31 -12.28 -1.78 9.98
CA ALA A 31 -11.46 -1.50 8.79
C ALA A 31 -10.67 -0.17 8.91
N SER A 32 -9.95 -0.02 10.03
CA SER A 32 -9.17 1.18 10.34
C SER A 32 -7.91 1.22 9.48
N GLY A 33 -7.54 2.38 8.96
CA GLY A 33 -6.31 2.50 8.17
C GLY A 33 -6.22 3.80 7.38
N VAL A 34 -5.29 3.81 6.43
CA VAL A 34 -5.11 4.94 5.50
C VAL A 34 -5.09 4.41 4.08
N CYS A 35 -5.85 5.03 3.18
CA CYS A 35 -5.76 4.81 1.75
C CYS A 35 -5.51 6.14 1.05
N GLU A 36 -4.33 6.30 0.45
CA GLU A 36 -3.95 7.49 -0.30
C GLU A 36 -3.60 7.15 -1.76
N VAL A 37 -3.86 8.10 -2.65
CA VAL A 37 -3.48 8.08 -4.06
C VAL A 37 -2.30 9.03 -4.25
N ILE A 38 -1.19 8.53 -4.82
CA ILE A 38 -0.03 9.33 -5.21
C ILE A 38 -0.19 9.74 -6.67
N LEU A 39 -0.36 11.04 -6.91
CA LEU A 39 -0.42 11.60 -8.26
C LEU A 39 0.99 11.91 -8.79
N TYR A 40 1.39 11.23 -9.87
CA TYR A 40 2.75 11.32 -10.42
C TYR A 40 2.98 12.60 -11.24
N SER A 41 1.97 13.08 -11.95
CA SER A 41 2.09 14.24 -12.84
C SER A 41 0.81 15.08 -12.77
N PRO A 42 0.82 16.38 -13.09
CA PRO A 42 -0.42 17.10 -13.39
C PRO A 42 -0.97 16.73 -14.79
N LYS A 43 -0.13 16.20 -15.68
CA LYS A 43 -0.54 15.76 -17.02
C LYS A 43 -1.22 14.39 -16.92
N ARG A 44 -2.38 14.25 -17.56
CA ARG A 44 -3.24 13.06 -17.47
C ARG A 44 -2.81 11.91 -18.37
N GLU A 45 -1.95 12.15 -19.35
CA GLU A 45 -1.59 11.20 -20.40
C GLU A 45 -0.07 11.06 -20.46
N ILE A 46 0.50 10.52 -19.40
CA ILE A 46 1.92 10.16 -19.35
C ILE A 46 2.05 8.89 -18.54
N ALA A 47 2.78 7.89 -19.02
CA ALA A 47 3.01 6.68 -18.26
C ALA A 47 4.18 6.88 -17.26
N LEU A 48 4.35 5.96 -16.31
CA LEU A 48 5.46 6.02 -15.36
C LEU A 48 6.80 5.91 -16.08
N GLU A 49 6.90 5.06 -17.12
CA GLU A 49 8.12 4.88 -17.93
C GLU A 49 8.47 6.09 -18.80
N ASP A 50 7.49 6.95 -19.11
CA ASP A 50 7.70 8.16 -19.89
C ASP A 50 8.23 9.31 -19.03
N LEU A 51 8.29 9.13 -17.71
CA LEU A 51 8.81 10.13 -16.79
C LEU A 51 10.34 10.15 -16.82
N CYS A 52 10.92 11.34 -16.94
CA CYS A 52 12.36 11.51 -16.78
C CYS A 52 12.83 11.07 -15.38
N VAL A 53 14.09 10.63 -15.27
CA VAL A 53 14.70 10.17 -14.02
C VAL A 53 14.49 11.13 -12.84
N PRO A 54 14.62 12.47 -12.98
CA PRO A 54 14.32 13.40 -11.91
C PRO A 54 12.88 13.31 -11.37
N ASN A 55 11.90 13.03 -12.24
CA ASN A 55 10.51 12.85 -11.83
C ASN A 55 10.31 11.51 -11.11
N ILE A 56 10.92 10.43 -11.60
CA ILE A 56 10.90 9.13 -10.90
C ILE A 56 11.51 9.28 -9.49
N LYS A 57 12.63 10.00 -9.36
CA LYS A 57 13.25 10.29 -8.05
C LYS A 57 12.29 11.02 -7.11
N LYS A 58 11.53 12.01 -7.61
CA LYS A 58 10.50 12.70 -6.81
C LYS A 58 9.39 11.76 -6.33
N ILE A 59 8.99 10.78 -7.15
CA ILE A 59 8.00 9.76 -6.76
C ILE A 59 8.55 8.89 -5.63
N ILE A 60 9.80 8.41 -5.75
CA ILE A 60 10.45 7.59 -4.73
C ILE A 60 10.59 8.38 -3.42
N ASN A 61 11.04 9.63 -3.48
CA ASN A 61 11.14 10.50 -2.30
C ASN A 61 9.79 10.68 -1.62
N LEU A 62 8.72 10.93 -2.40
CA LEU A 62 7.36 11.05 -1.85
C LEU A 62 6.89 9.74 -1.22
N ARG A 63 7.19 8.58 -1.81
CA ARG A 63 6.89 7.27 -1.22
C ARG A 63 7.60 7.09 0.13
N GLN A 64 8.88 7.45 0.22
CA GLN A 64 9.64 7.40 1.48
C GLN A 64 9.06 8.35 2.52
N GLU A 65 8.75 9.59 2.14
CA GLU A 65 8.11 10.57 3.01
C GLU A 65 6.79 10.03 3.57
N LYS A 66 5.96 9.43 2.71
CA LYS A 66 4.70 8.82 3.14
C LYS A 66 4.91 7.63 4.08
N THR A 67 5.86 6.76 3.81
CA THR A 67 6.21 5.66 4.72
C THR A 67 6.59 6.20 6.09
N ASN A 68 7.51 7.18 6.15
CA ASN A 68 7.98 7.79 7.39
C ASN A 68 6.87 8.53 8.16
N GLN A 69 5.87 9.08 7.47
CA GLN A 69 4.69 9.68 8.10
C GLN A 69 3.73 8.63 8.65
N LEU A 70 3.51 7.55 7.91
CA LEU A 70 2.54 6.51 8.25
C LEU A 70 3.04 5.57 9.34
N GLU A 71 4.34 5.26 9.37
CA GLU A 71 4.93 4.39 10.40
C GLU A 71 4.88 5.01 11.81
N LYS A 72 4.84 6.35 11.91
CA LYS A 72 4.69 7.07 13.17
C LYS A 72 3.31 6.87 13.83
N LYS A 73 2.35 6.27 13.12
CA LYS A 73 1.01 5.98 13.64
C LYS A 73 1.06 4.67 14.42
N PRO A 74 0.77 4.65 15.74
CA PRO A 74 0.96 3.46 16.58
C PRO A 74 0.17 2.22 16.13
N TYR A 75 -0.98 2.45 15.47
CA TYR A 75 -1.82 1.36 14.99
C TYR A 75 -1.33 0.75 13.66
N VAL A 76 -0.42 1.39 12.92
CA VAL A 76 0.03 0.92 11.60
C VAL A 76 1.06 -0.20 11.77
N LYS A 77 0.76 -1.39 11.22
CA LYS A 77 1.65 -2.56 11.24
C LYS A 77 2.23 -2.89 9.86
N TYR A 78 1.60 -2.42 8.78
CA TYR A 78 2.06 -2.69 7.43
C TYR A 78 1.72 -1.53 6.49
N ILE A 79 2.68 -1.14 5.66
CA ILE A 79 2.52 -0.11 4.63
C ILE A 79 2.73 -0.76 3.27
N PHE A 80 1.71 -0.71 2.42
CA PHE A 80 1.72 -1.26 1.09
C PHE A 80 1.69 -0.15 0.05
N ILE A 81 2.75 -0.03 -0.73
CA ILE A 81 2.84 0.92 -1.83
C ILE A 81 2.77 0.12 -3.13
N PHE A 82 1.79 0.43 -3.97
CA PHE A 82 1.53 -0.31 -5.20
C PHE A 82 1.01 0.60 -6.31
N GLU A 83 0.98 0.08 -7.52
CA GLU A 83 0.44 0.73 -8.70
C GLU A 83 -0.31 -0.33 -9.51
N ASN A 84 -1.54 -0.01 -9.88
CA ASN A 84 -2.30 -0.79 -10.85
C ASN A 84 -2.22 -0.04 -12.18
N ARG A 85 -1.81 -0.75 -13.24
CA ARG A 85 -1.69 -0.20 -14.58
C ARG A 85 -2.27 -1.12 -15.65
N GLY A 86 -3.01 -0.53 -16.59
CA GLY A 86 -3.55 -1.19 -17.77
C GLY A 86 -5.08 -1.23 -17.76
N GLU A 87 -5.66 -0.98 -18.93
CA GLU A 87 -7.12 -1.05 -19.15
C GLU A 87 -7.66 -2.45 -18.85
N ALA A 88 -6.87 -3.49 -19.18
CA ALA A 88 -7.17 -4.90 -18.93
C ALA A 88 -7.33 -5.27 -17.44
N ILE A 89 -6.88 -4.42 -16.50
CA ILE A 89 -7.05 -4.63 -15.05
C ILE A 89 -7.94 -3.57 -14.38
N GLY A 90 -8.80 -2.91 -15.16
CA GLY A 90 -9.85 -2.02 -14.64
C GLY A 90 -9.42 -0.58 -14.38
N VAL A 91 -8.29 -0.12 -14.92
CA VAL A 91 -7.86 1.28 -14.81
C VAL A 91 -8.58 2.13 -15.87
N THR A 92 -9.70 2.75 -15.49
CA THR A 92 -10.47 3.67 -16.37
C THR A 92 -9.92 5.10 -16.40
N LYS A 93 -8.96 5.43 -15.53
CA LYS A 93 -8.37 6.77 -15.44
C LYS A 93 -6.92 6.74 -15.94
N ASN A 94 -6.69 7.35 -17.09
CA ASN A 94 -5.38 7.49 -17.74
C ASN A 94 -4.33 8.23 -16.89
N HIS A 95 -4.73 8.87 -15.79
CA HIS A 95 -3.80 9.61 -14.94
C HIS A 95 -2.82 8.65 -14.24
N PRO A 96 -1.51 8.79 -14.45
CA PRO A 96 -0.52 7.94 -13.79
C PRO A 96 -0.57 8.17 -12.29
N HIS A 97 -0.83 7.10 -11.53
CA HIS A 97 -0.92 7.18 -10.09
C HIS A 97 -0.51 5.89 -9.41
N GLY A 98 0.09 6.03 -8.24
CA GLY A 98 0.29 4.95 -7.30
C GLY A 98 -0.70 5.05 -6.15
N GLN A 99 -0.65 4.08 -5.26
CA GLN A 99 -1.44 4.04 -4.04
C GLN A 99 -0.56 3.68 -2.85
N VAL A 100 -0.91 4.20 -1.67
CA VAL A 100 -0.28 3.84 -0.40
C VAL A 100 -1.35 3.50 0.61
N TYR A 101 -1.33 2.25 1.07
CA TYR A 101 -2.29 1.72 2.03
C TYR A 101 -1.56 1.38 3.32
N ALA A 102 -2.03 1.90 4.45
CA ALA A 102 -1.50 1.60 5.78
C ALA A 102 -2.52 0.77 6.57
N TYR A 103 -2.12 -0.43 6.96
CA TYR A 103 -2.96 -1.45 7.59
C TYR A 103 -2.61 -1.59 9.07
N PRO A 104 -3.60 -1.91 9.93
CA PRO A 104 -3.38 -2.20 11.34
C PRO A 104 -3.01 -3.66 11.62
N PHE A 105 -2.82 -4.43 10.55
CA PHE A 105 -2.39 -5.82 10.54
C PHE A 105 -1.43 -6.06 9.38
N ILE A 106 -0.68 -7.16 9.45
CA ILE A 106 0.17 -7.61 8.35
C ILE A 106 -0.69 -8.46 7.41
N LEU A 107 -0.62 -8.18 6.11
CA LEU A 107 -1.40 -8.90 5.11
C LEU A 107 -1.08 -10.41 5.12
N PRO A 108 -2.07 -11.31 4.99
CA PRO A 108 -1.85 -12.75 5.10
C PRO A 108 -0.77 -13.31 4.16
N PHE A 109 -0.73 -12.84 2.91
CA PHE A 109 0.28 -13.30 1.95
C PHE A 109 1.71 -12.84 2.33
N ILE A 110 1.84 -11.69 3.00
CA ILE A 110 3.11 -11.20 3.53
C ILE A 110 3.55 -12.05 4.71
N LEU A 111 2.64 -12.38 5.64
CA LEU A 111 2.93 -13.28 6.75
C LEU A 111 3.45 -14.63 6.25
N LYS A 112 2.73 -15.25 5.30
CA LYS A 112 3.15 -16.51 4.67
C LYS A 112 4.55 -16.39 4.05
N ARG A 113 4.82 -15.30 3.31
CA ARG A 113 6.13 -15.09 2.69
C ARG A 113 7.26 -14.88 3.72
N LEU A 114 6.96 -14.21 4.84
CA LEU A 114 7.90 -14.03 5.94
C LEU A 114 8.20 -15.35 6.66
N GLU A 115 7.19 -16.20 6.86
CA GLU A 115 7.37 -17.53 7.45
C GLU A 115 8.27 -18.42 6.60
N GLU A 116 7.99 -18.51 5.29
CA GLU A 116 8.83 -19.28 4.36
C GLU A 116 10.24 -18.72 4.27
N SER A 117 10.39 -17.39 4.23
CA SER A 117 11.70 -16.74 4.23
C SER A 117 12.50 -17.05 5.52
N ARG A 118 11.85 -17.04 6.68
CA ARG A 118 12.46 -17.41 7.97
C ARG A 118 12.86 -18.88 8.00
N LYS A 119 12.03 -19.78 7.48
CA LYS A 119 12.33 -21.21 7.40
C LYS A 119 13.57 -21.43 6.53
N TYR A 120 13.60 -20.85 5.34
CA TYR A 120 14.75 -20.93 4.43
C TYR A 120 16.02 -20.39 5.08
N PHE A 121 15.95 -19.23 5.75
CA PHE A 121 17.11 -18.64 6.42
C PHE A 121 17.66 -19.54 7.53
N LYS A 122 16.79 -20.19 8.32
CA LYS A 122 17.21 -21.13 9.37
C LYS A 122 17.95 -22.33 8.77
N GLU A 123 17.45 -22.88 7.66
CA GLU A 123 18.02 -24.06 7.00
C GLU A 123 19.31 -23.77 6.23
N LYS A 124 19.36 -22.65 5.50
CA LYS A 124 20.43 -22.34 4.55
C LYS A 124 21.40 -21.26 5.02
N ARG A 125 21.11 -20.57 6.13
CA ARG A 125 21.83 -19.38 6.63
C ARG A 125 21.99 -18.28 5.57
N LYS A 126 21.12 -18.28 4.57
CA LYS A 126 21.07 -17.33 3.46
C LYS A 126 19.69 -16.70 3.38
N SER A 127 19.63 -15.42 3.02
CA SER A 127 18.35 -14.80 2.66
C SER A 127 17.81 -15.45 1.39
N GLY A 128 16.55 -15.93 1.39
CA GLY A 128 15.88 -16.47 0.19
C GLY A 128 15.55 -15.42 -0.89
N LEU A 129 16.22 -14.27 -0.85
CA LEU A 129 16.12 -13.16 -1.80
C LEU A 129 17.41 -12.97 -2.60
N SER A 130 18.36 -13.90 -2.50
CA SER A 130 19.54 -13.91 -3.34
C SER A 130 19.18 -14.40 -4.74
N PRO A 131 19.59 -13.70 -5.82
CA PRO A 131 19.52 -14.24 -7.17
C PRO A 131 20.39 -15.50 -7.33
#